data_AF-A0A2S5QLX6-F1
#
_entry.id   AF-A0A2S5QLX6-F1
#
_cell.length_a   1.000
_cell.length_b   1.000
_cell.length_c   1.000
_cell.angle_alpha   90.00
_cell.angle_beta   90.00
_cell.angle_gamma   90.00
#
_symmetry.space_group_name_H-M   'P 1'
#
loop_
_entity.id
_entity.type
_entity.pdbx_description
1 polymer ?
#
loop_
_entity_poly.entity_id
_entity_poly.type
_entity_poly.pdbx_seq_one_letter_code
_entity_poly.pdbx_strand_id
1 'polypeptide(L)' 'LEFVRTIAAARITMPNSFVRLSAGRQSMHEGIQALCFLAGANSIFYGEKLLTTGNPEAETDKQLFAKLGINKI' A
#
# COMPACT_ATOMS: atom_id res chain seq x y z
N LEU A 1 4.49 10.93 -8.22
CA LEU A 1 3.21 10.67 -8.93
C LEU A 1 3.31 9.51 -9.92
N GLU A 2 4.44 9.32 -10.62
CA GLU A 2 4.59 8.17 -11.53
C GLU A 2 4.27 6.82 -10.88
N PHE A 3 4.74 6.63 -9.65
CA PHE A 3 4.46 5.42 -8.89
C PHE A 3 2.95 5.13 -8.74
N VAL A 4 2.13 6.15 -8.45
CA VAL A 4 0.66 6.02 -8.36
C VAL A 4 0.07 5.65 -9.73
N ARG A 5 0.58 6.23 -10.81
CA ARG A 5 0.15 5.89 -12.18
C ARG A 5 0.48 4.44 -12.53
N THR A 6 1.64 3.94 -12.11
CA THR A 6 2.03 2.54 -12.31
C THR A 6 1.06 1.58 -11.61
N ILE A 7 0.63 1.91 -10.37
CA ILE A 7 -0.38 1.14 -9.65
C ILE A 7 -1.73 1.16 -10.39
N ALA A 8 -2.16 2.34 -10.84
CA ALA A 8 -3.41 2.47 -11.61
C ALA A 8 -3.36 1.66 -12.91
N ALA A 9 -2.24 1.72 -13.64
CA ALA A 9 -2.04 0.93 -14.85
C ALA A 9 -2.12 -0.57 -14.55
N ALA A 10 -1.47 -1.05 -13.49
CA ALA A 10 -1.51 -2.44 -13.08
C ALA A 10 -2.93 -2.90 -12.71
N ARG A 11 -3.71 -2.08 -11.98
CA ARG A 11 -5.12 -2.39 -11.67
C ARG A 11 -5.97 -2.47 -12.92
N ILE A 12 -5.80 -1.54 -13.86
CA ILE A 12 -6.58 -1.50 -15.10
C ILE A 12 -6.27 -2.71 -15.98
N THR A 13 -4.99 -3.07 -16.14
CA THR A 13 -4.58 -4.20 -16.98
C THR A 13 -4.86 -5.56 -16.34
N MET A 14 -4.90 -5.64 -15.00
CA MET A 14 -5.10 -6.87 -14.24
C MET A 14 -6.18 -6.70 -13.16
N PRO A 15 -7.47 -6.59 -13.54
CA PRO A 15 -8.55 -6.17 -12.62
C PRO A 15 -8.81 -7.11 -11.46
N ASN A 16 -8.54 -8.41 -11.61
CA ASN A 16 -8.78 -9.43 -10.58
C ASN A 16 -7.53 -9.74 -9.74
N SER A 17 -6.37 -9.20 -10.10
CA SER A 17 -5.12 -9.50 -9.42
C SER A 17 -4.96 -8.69 -8.14
N PHE A 18 -4.19 -9.24 -7.20
CA PHE A 18 -3.72 -8.49 -6.06
C PHE A 18 -2.56 -7.59 -6.48
N VAL A 19 -2.72 -6.28 -6.31
CA VAL A 19 -1.69 -5.28 -6.54
C VAL A 19 -1.11 -4.91 -5.18
N ARG A 20 0.08 -5.45 -4.87
CA ARG A 20 0.70 -5.29 -3.56
C ARG A 20 1.63 -4.09 -3.50
N LEU A 21 1.32 -3.15 -2.61
CA LEU A 21 2.23 -2.09 -2.22
C LEU A 21 3.25 -2.68 -1.24
N SER A 22 4.45 -2.99 -1.74
CA SER A 22 5.46 -3.76 -0.99
C SER A 22 6.54 -2.86 -0.38
N ALA A 23 7.70 -2.73 -1.03
CA ALA A 23 8.86 -2.03 -0.49
C ALA A 23 8.78 -0.51 -0.67
N GLY A 24 9.45 0.23 0.21
CA GLY A 24 9.58 1.69 0.12
C GLY A 24 8.40 2.49 0.69
N ARG A 25 7.51 1.85 1.46
CA ARG A 25 6.39 2.52 2.12
C ARG A 25 6.85 3.44 3.25
N GLN A 26 7.84 3.04 4.05
CA GLN A 26 8.44 3.90 5.10
C GLN A 26 8.88 5.28 4.60
N SER A 27 9.46 5.35 3.41
CA SER A 27 9.95 6.61 2.83
C SER A 27 8.85 7.39 2.08
N MET A 28 7.64 6.84 2.00
CA MET A 28 6.53 7.42 1.26
C MET A 28 5.62 8.20 2.21
N HIS A 29 5.35 9.46 1.86
CA HIS A 29 4.41 10.30 2.60
C HIS A 29 3.01 9.67 2.65
N GLU A 30 2.31 9.81 3.78
CA GLU A 30 0.98 9.23 4.04
C GLU A 30 -0.02 9.50 2.90
N GLY A 31 -0.05 10.74 2.39
CA GLY A 31 -0.92 11.12 1.27
C GLY A 31 -0.61 10.39 -0.05
N ILE A 32 0.66 10.03 -0.31
CA ILE A 32 0.99 9.23 -1.51
C ILE A 32 0.56 7.78 -1.31
N GLN A 33 0.72 7.22 -0.11
CA GLN A 33 0.21 5.88 0.18
C GLN A 33 -1.32 5.82 0.00
N ALA A 34 -2.05 6.82 0.50
CA ALA A 34 -3.49 6.95 0.29
C ALA A 34 -3.87 6.94 -1.20
N LEU A 35 -3.13 7.71 -2.02
CA LEU A 35 -3.33 7.72 -3.47
C LEU A 35 -3.03 6.35 -4.12
N CYS A 36 -2.05 5.59 -3.63
CA CYS A 36 -1.76 4.24 -4.13
C CYS A 36 -2.92 3.27 -3.84
N PHE A 37 -3.53 3.32 -2.66
CA PHE A 37 -4.70 2.51 -2.33
C PHE A 37 -5.91 2.92 -3.17
N LEU A 38 -6.14 4.23 -3.34
CA LEU A 38 -7.19 4.75 -4.22
C LEU A 38 -6.98 4.32 -5.69
N ALA A 39 -5.72 4.28 -6.15
CA ALA A 39 -5.35 3.85 -7.50
C ALA A 39 -5.55 2.35 -7.74
N GLY A 40 -5.78 1.55 -6.69
CA GLY A 40 -6.12 0.13 -6.81
C GLY A 40 -5.12 -0.84 -6.19
N ALA A 41 -4.15 -0.37 -5.40
CA ALA A 41 -3.39 -1.25 -4.52
C ALA A 41 -4.32 -1.86 -3.47
N ASN A 42 -4.25 -3.17 -3.28
CA ASN A 42 -5.14 -3.91 -2.38
C ASN A 42 -4.42 -5.03 -1.63
N SER A 43 -3.12 -4.85 -1.36
CA SER A 43 -2.34 -5.76 -0.51
C SER A 43 -1.10 -5.01 -0.02
N ILE A 44 -0.62 -5.33 1.18
CA ILE A 44 0.66 -4.84 1.73
C ILE A 44 1.42 -5.98 2.40
N PHE A 45 2.68 -5.77 2.73
CA PHE A 45 3.37 -6.63 3.69
C PHE A 45 3.01 -6.21 5.10
N TYR A 46 2.43 -7.13 5.86
CA TYR A 46 2.05 -6.92 7.25
C TYR A 46 2.75 -7.97 8.13
N GLY A 47 3.42 -7.53 9.18
CA GLY A 47 4.24 -8.38 10.07
C GLY A 47 5.37 -7.59 10.73
N GLU A 48 6.15 -8.22 11.60
CA GLU A 48 7.23 -7.57 12.38
C GLU A 48 8.54 -7.38 11.60
N LYS A 49 8.71 -8.07 10.46
CA LYS A 49 9.91 -8.04 9.64
C LYS A 49 9.55 -8.20 8.15
N LEU A 50 10.28 -7.50 7.28
CA LEU A 50 10.34 -7.79 5.84
C LEU A 50 11.32 -8.95 5.60
N LEU A 51 12.09 -8.94 4.51
CA LEU A 51 13.13 -9.96 4.26
C LEU A 51 14.32 -9.84 5.25
N THR A 52 14.79 -8.64 5.52
CA THR A 52 16.00 -8.41 6.34
C THR A 52 15.84 -7.34 7.42
N THR A 53 14.87 -6.43 7.26
CA THR A 53 14.64 -5.28 8.15
C THR A 53 13.37 -5.45 8.99
N GLY A 54 13.36 -4.89 10.20
CA GLY A 54 12.12 -4.78 10.99
C GLY A 54 11.06 -3.98 10.22
N ASN A 55 9.79 -4.34 10.42
CA ASN A 55 8.65 -3.69 9.79
C ASN A 55 7.83 -2.93 10.83
N PRO A 56 8.24 -1.69 11.19
CA PRO A 56 7.52 -0.82 12.12
C PRO A 56 6.18 -0.29 11.57
N GLU A 57 5.77 -0.67 10.35
CA GLU A 57 4.61 -0.09 9.66
C GLU A 57 3.26 -0.56 10.19
N ALA A 58 3.19 -1.65 10.95
CA ALA A 58 1.93 -2.30 11.31
C ALA A 58 0.92 -1.36 12.03
N GLU A 59 1.37 -0.53 12.97
CA GLU A 59 0.48 0.42 13.67
C GLU A 59 0.16 1.65 12.83
N THR A 60 1.13 2.17 12.07
CA THR A 60 0.92 3.29 11.16
C THR A 60 -0.08 2.93 10.05
N ASP A 61 -0.01 1.70 9.56
CA ASP A 61 -0.91 1.14 8.55
C ASP A 61 -2.34 1.04 9.06
N LYS A 62 -2.52 0.54 10.29
CA LYS A 62 -3.84 0.50 10.94
C LYS A 62 -4.46 1.90 11.04
N GLN A 63 -3.67 2.89 11.45
CA GLN A 63 -4.15 4.28 11.57
C GLN A 63 -4.51 4.85 10.19
N LEU A 64 -3.68 4.62 9.17
CA LEU A 64 -3.95 5.06 7.81
C LEU A 64 -5.22 4.41 7.26
N PHE A 65 -5.39 3.10 7.44
CA PHE A 65 -6.58 2.38 6.99
C PHE A 65 -7.85 2.84 7.69
N ALA A 66 -7.77 3.11 9.01
CA ALA A 66 -8.87 3.70 9.75
C ALA A 66 -9.27 5.07 9.19
N LYS A 67 -8.30 5.95 8.87
CA LYS A 67 -8.55 7.25 8.25
C LYS A 67 -9.18 7.15 6.86
N LEU A 68 -8.75 6.16 6.07
CA LEU A 68 -9.22 5.95 4.69
C LEU A 68 -10.50 5.10 4.61
N GLY A 69 -10.98 4.56 5.72
CA GLY A 69 -12.15 3.66 5.76
C GLY A 69 -11.90 2.29 5.10
N ILE A 70 -10.64 1.85 5.03
CA ILE A 70 -10.26 0.57 4.41
C ILE A 70 -10.35 -0.53 5.47
N ASN A 71 -11.32 -1.43 5.33
CA ASN A 71 -11.61 -2.47 6.33
C ASN A 71 -11.10 -3.87 5.94
N LYS A 72 -10.76 -4.11 4.66
CA LYS A 72 -10.27 -5.39 4.15
C LYS A 72 -9.26 -5.16 3.02
N ILE A 73 -8.09 -5.78 3.16
CA ILE A 73 -6.96 -5.80 2.20
C ILE A 73 -6.18 -7.09 2.37
#